data_AF-L0NFL4-F1
#
_entry.id   AF-L0NFL4-F1
#
_cell.length_a   1.000
_cell.length_b   1.000
_cell.length_c   1.000
_cell.angle_alpha   90.00
_cell.angle_beta   90.00
_cell.angle_gamma   90.00
#
_symmetry.space_group_name_H-M   'P 1'
#
loop_
_entity.id
_entity.type
_entity.pdbx_description
1 polymer ?
#
loop_
_entity_poly.entity_id
_entity_poly.type
_entity_poly.pdbx_seq_one_letter_code
_entity_poly.pdbx_strand_id
1 'polypeptide(L)' 'MTPEQEEAAGFAIYKQFIRHSFGNLMPKGNDVSGKPIPETPEEACVRRWRRLPEKTREQFIAEGRAAIRAYEATQ' A
#
# COMPACT_ATOMS: atom_id res chain seq x y z
N MET A 1 3.74 -19.83 0.46
CA MET A 1 3.60 -18.39 0.21
C MET A 1 4.92 -17.84 -0.26
N THR A 2 4.97 -17.13 -1.38
CA THR A 2 6.18 -16.47 -1.88
C THR A 2 6.35 -15.09 -1.22
N PRO A 3 7.56 -14.49 -1.20
CA PRO A 3 7.76 -13.14 -0.66
C PRO A 3 6.84 -12.09 -1.30
N GLU A 4 6.59 -12.21 -2.60
CA GLU A 4 5.68 -11.32 -3.36
C GLU A 4 4.22 -11.43 -2.89
N GLN A 5 3.77 -12.64 -2.53
CA GLN A 5 2.43 -12.87 -1.98
C GLN A 5 2.30 -12.28 -0.57
N GLU A 6 3.34 -12.41 0.26
CA GLU A 6 3.37 -11.83 1.60
C GLU A 6 3.33 -10.30 1.54
N GLU A 7 4.08 -9.70 0.62
CA GLU A 7 4.06 -8.26 0.42
C GLU A 7 2.71 -7.76 -0.12
N ALA A 8 2.08 -8.49 -1.05
CA ALA A 8 0.74 -8.17 -1.53
C ALA A 8 -0.32 -8.24 -0.41
N ALA A 9 -0.23 -9.24 0.47
CA ALA A 9 -1.12 -9.39 1.62
C ALA A 9 -0.96 -8.23 2.62
N GLY A 10 0.29 -7.88 2.97
CA GLY A 10 0.57 -6.75 3.84
C GLY A 10 0.14 -5.41 3.25
N PHE A 11 0.37 -5.21 1.95
CA PHE A 11 -0.08 -4.01 1.25
C PHE A 11 -1.61 -3.89 1.23
N ALA A 12 -2.34 -5.00 1.11
CA ALA A 12 -3.80 -4.99 1.17
C ALA A 12 -4.34 -4.51 2.53
N ILE A 13 -3.74 -4.97 3.64
CA ILE A 13 -4.06 -4.49 5.00
C ILE A 13 -3.73 -3.00 5.12
N TYR A 14 -2.54 -2.60 4.70
CA TYR A 14 -2.14 -1.20 4.72
C TYR A 14 -3.10 -0.30 3.93
N LYS A 15 -3.55 -0.75 2.75
CA LYS A 15 -4.51 -0.03 1.93
C LYS A 15 -5.85 0.18 2.65
N GLN A 16 -6.30 -0.80 3.45
CA GLN A 16 -7.49 -0.63 4.29
C GLN A 16 -7.28 0.42 5.39
N PHE A 17 -6.11 0.42 6.02
CA PHE A 17 -5.75 1.38 7.06
C PHE A 17 -5.69 2.82 6.53
N ILE A 18 -5.11 3.04 5.35
CA ILE A 18 -4.91 4.40 4.81
C ILE A 18 -6.01 4.90 3.87
N ARG A 19 -7.04 4.09 3.60
CA ARG A 19 -8.03 4.34 2.52
C ARG A 19 -8.73 5.71 2.62
N HIS A 20 -8.72 6.35 3.79
CA HIS A 20 -9.32 7.65 4.04
C HIS A 20 -8.32 8.83 4.13
N SER A 21 -7.01 8.59 3.94
CA SER A 21 -5.99 9.64 3.97
C SER A 21 -5.84 10.34 2.61
N PHE A 22 -6.77 11.24 2.28
CA PHE A 22 -6.81 11.96 1.00
C PHE A 22 -5.89 13.21 0.93
N GLY A 23 -5.37 13.71 2.05
CA GLY A 23 -4.83 15.07 2.14
C GLY A 23 -3.48 15.36 1.48
N ASN A 24 -2.78 14.38 0.90
CA ASN A 24 -1.39 14.54 0.44
C ASN A 24 -1.14 13.89 -0.93
N LEU A 25 -1.94 14.24 -1.94
CA LEU A 25 -1.64 13.87 -3.34
C LEU A 25 -0.51 14.77 -3.86
N MET A 26 0.55 14.17 -4.38
CA MET A 26 1.67 14.87 -4.99
C MET A 26 1.54 14.90 -6.51
N PRO A 27 2.08 15.92 -7.20
CA PRO A 27 2.12 15.93 -8.66
C PRO A 27 3.06 14.82 -9.17
N LYS A 28 2.61 14.07 -10.18
CA LYS A 28 3.39 13.02 -10.85
C LYS A 28 4.05 13.46 -12.16
N GLY A 29 3.93 14.74 -12.49
CA GLY A 29 4.42 15.34 -13.72
C GLY A 29 3.52 16.49 -14.15
N ASN A 30 3.77 16.99 -15.35
CA ASN A 30 2.92 17.99 -15.99
C ASN A 30 2.21 17.38 -17.20
N ASP A 31 1.01 17.85 -17.50
CA ASP A 31 0.33 17.53 -18.75
C ASP A 31 0.98 18.23 -19.94
N VAL A 32 0.47 17.96 -21.14
CA VAL A 32 0.94 18.59 -22.40
C VAL A 32 0.78 20.12 -22.41
N SER A 33 -0.02 20.68 -21.49
CA SER A 33 -0.24 22.12 -21.31
C SER A 33 0.64 22.70 -20.19
N GLY A 34 1.52 21.91 -19.57
CA GLY A 34 2.39 22.32 -18.47
C GLY A 34 1.69 22.34 -17.10
N LYS A 35 0.45 21.88 -16.97
CA LYS A 35 -0.26 21.85 -15.67
C LYS A 35 0.12 20.61 -14.87
N PRO A 36 0.35 20.71 -13.55
CA PRO A 36 0.65 19.55 -12.73
C PRO A 36 -0.48 18.51 -12.75
N ILE A 37 -0.14 17.27 -13.06
CA ILE A 37 -1.04 16.12 -12.96
C ILE A 37 -0.92 15.57 -11.54
N PRO A 38 -1.97 15.63 -10.71
CA PRO A 38 -1.93 15.00 -9.40
C PRO A 38 -1.86 13.48 -9.55
N GLU A 39 -1.14 12.81 -8.63
CA GLU A 39 -1.21 11.36 -8.50
C GLU A 39 -2.63 10.93 -8.08
N THR A 40 -3.06 9.73 -8.47
CA THR A 40 -4.31 9.15 -7.98
C THR A 40 -4.16 8.69 -6.52
N PRO A 41 -5.26 8.49 -5.78
CA PRO A 41 -5.20 7.91 -4.44
C PRO A 41 -4.44 6.58 -4.36
N GLU A 42 -4.56 5.72 -5.39
CA GLU A 42 -3.85 4.46 -5.50
C GLU A 42 -2.35 4.67 -5.66
N GLU A 43 -1.94 5.59 -6.53
CA GLU A 43 -0.54 5.96 -6.73
C GLU A 43 0.07 6.53 -5.45
N ALA A 44 -0.66 7.40 -4.75
CA ALA A 44 -0.27 7.93 -3.45
C ALA A 44 -0.11 6.81 -2.41
N CYS A 45 -1.00 5.83 -2.41
CA CYS A 45 -0.94 4.68 -1.50
C CYS A 45 0.31 3.83 -1.75
N VAL A 46 0.61 3.49 -3.01
CA VAL A 46 1.81 2.74 -3.40
C VAL A 46 3.07 3.52 -3.00
N ARG A 47 3.11 4.82 -3.29
CA ARG A 47 4.23 5.69 -2.91
C ARG A 47 4.44 5.72 -1.40
N ARG A 48 3.37 5.86 -0.61
CA ARG A 48 3.46 5.90 0.85
C ARG A 48 3.90 4.54 1.40
N TRP A 49 3.40 3.43 0.86
CA TRP A 49 3.87 2.08 1.20
C TRP A 49 5.38 1.93 0.99
N ARG A 50 5.89 2.36 -0.19
CA ARG A 50 7.32 2.32 -0.52
C ARG A 50 8.18 3.24 0.34
N ARG A 51 7.59 4.28 0.94
CA ARG A 51 8.26 5.22 1.85
C ARG A 51 8.10 4.87 3.32
N LEU A 52 7.29 3.87 3.67
CA LEU A 52 7.21 3.41 5.05
C LEU A 52 8.59 2.94 5.53
N PRO A 53 8.94 3.20 6.81
CA PRO A 53 10.05 2.53 7.44
C PRO A 53 9.94 1.02 7.27
N GLU A 54 11.06 0.36 7.00
CA GLU A 54 11.11 -1.09 6.75
C GLU A 54 10.41 -1.88 7.86
N LYS A 55 10.74 -1.58 9.13
CA LYS A 55 10.09 -2.20 10.30
C LYS A 55 8.56 -2.06 10.31
N THR A 56 8.03 -0.90 9.91
CA THR A 56 6.58 -0.70 9.83
C THR A 56 5.98 -1.50 8.68
N ARG A 57 6.67 -1.56 7.54
CA ARG A 57 6.26 -2.39 6.41
C ARG A 57 6.23 -3.88 6.78
N GLU A 58 7.26 -4.36 7.46
CA GLU A 58 7.36 -5.74 7.96
C GLU A 58 6.22 -6.11 8.90
N GLN A 59 5.78 -5.19 9.77
CA GLN A 59 4.62 -5.42 10.65
C GLN A 59 3.35 -5.70 9.85
N PHE A 60 3.05 -4.88 8.83
CA PHE A 60 1.91 -5.13 7.95
C PHE A 60 2.04 -6.44 7.17
N ILE A 61 3.25 -6.78 6.71
CA ILE A 61 3.50 -8.07 6.02
C ILE A 61 3.28 -9.25 6.97
N ALA A 62 3.72 -9.14 8.23
CA ALA A 62 3.51 -10.17 9.25
C ALA A 62 2.02 -10.34 9.58
N GLU A 63 1.26 -9.24 9.68
CA GLU A 63 -0.20 -9.28 9.83
C GLU A 63 -0.88 -9.93 8.63
N GLY A 64 -0.46 -9.58 7.41
CA GLY A 64 -0.97 -10.19 6.17
C GLY A 64 -0.76 -11.70 6.13
N ARG A 65 0.43 -12.15 6.53
CA ARG A 65 0.78 -13.56 6.66
C ARG A 65 -0.09 -14.28 7.69
N ALA A 66 -0.30 -13.65 8.85
CA ALA A 66 -1.14 -14.21 9.91
C ALA A 66 -2.61 -14.33 9.48
N ALA A 67 -3.14 -13.32 8.79
CA ALA A 67 -4.51 -13.31 8.29
C ALA A 67 -4.77 -14.43 7.28
N ILE A 68 -3.85 -14.67 6.35
CA ILE A 68 -3.99 -15.77 5.37
C ILE A 68 -3.93 -17.12 6.09
N ARG A 69 -2.96 -17.33 6.98
CA ARG A 69 -2.86 -18.59 7.76
C ARG A 69 -4.12 -18.86 8.58
N ALA A 70 -4.70 -17.82 9.17
CA ALA A 70 -5.95 -17.95 9.92
C ALA A 70 -7.11 -18.35 9.01
N TYR A 71 -7.21 -17.76 7.82
CA TYR A 71 -8.23 -18.14 6.83
C TYR A 71 -8.07 -19.60 6.38
N GLU A 72 -6.85 -20.01 6.03
CA GLU A 72 -6.54 -21.39 5.63
C GLU A 72 -6.85 -22.41 6.73
N ALA A 73 -6.67 -22.06 8.01
CA ALA A 73 -6.99 -22.94 9.14
C ALA A 73 -8.50 -23.09 9.42
N THR A 74 -9.34 -22.24 8.81
CA THR A 74 -10.81 -22.26 8.97
C THR A 74 -11.54 -22.86 7.77
N GLN A 75 -10.81 -23.30 6.75
CA GLN A 75 -11.31 -24.02 5.58
C GLN A 75 -11.09 -25.52 5.74
#